data_AF-A0A7Y8FN47-F1
#
_entry.id   AF-A0A7Y8FN47-F1
#
_cell.length_a   1.000
_cell.length_b   1.000
_cell.length_c   1.000
_cell.angle_alpha   90.00
_cell.angle_beta   90.00
_cell.angle_gamma   90.00
#
_symmetry.space_group_name_H-M   'P 1'
#
loop_
_entity.id
_entity.type
_entity.pdbx_description
1 polymer ?
#
loop_
_entity_poly.entity_id
_entity_poly.type
_entity_poly.pdbx_seq_one_letter_code
_entity_poly.pdbx_strand_id
1 'polypeptide(L)'
;MTQSTHEKIVRVGAAYDVLAMAPFALPVVSIWAYSLIQWLDHQLGFDSPFSTLDPTAMFLLNIGAWAYLVWGFVRWRAPTREHARLSALLRVIVVVLQVVAVSGGASPFLLVLGAVQLVLAVLEFSHGLFERNVAKPTQQGARSS
;
A
#
# COMPACT_ATOMS: atom_id res chain seq x y z
N MET A 1 -23.87 -14.34 4.10
CA MET A 1 -23.26 -13.97 2.80
C MET A 1 -21.77 -14.24 2.88
N THR A 2 -21.28 -15.24 2.16
CA THR A 2 -19.86 -15.59 2.11
C THR A 2 -19.10 -14.51 1.33
N GLN A 3 -18.17 -13.82 1.99
CA GLN A 3 -17.31 -12.82 1.32
C GLN A 3 -16.54 -13.46 0.18
N SER A 4 -16.52 -12.77 -0.98
CA SER A 4 -15.65 -13.15 -2.09
C SER A 4 -14.17 -13.01 -1.68
N THR A 5 -13.29 -13.86 -2.22
CA THR A 5 -11.83 -13.78 -1.98
C THR A 5 -11.27 -12.39 -2.29
N HIS A 6 -11.88 -11.67 -3.23
CA HIS A 6 -11.50 -10.31 -3.62
C HIS A 6 -11.68 -9.29 -2.48
N GLU A 7 -12.84 -9.32 -1.82
CA GLU A 7 -13.09 -8.42 -0.68
C GLU A 7 -12.13 -8.70 0.48
N LYS A 8 -11.72 -9.96 0.66
CA LYS A 8 -10.72 -10.33 1.68
C LYS A 8 -9.35 -9.72 1.38
N ILE A 9 -8.87 -9.80 0.13
CA ILE A 9 -7.59 -9.22 -0.27
C ILE A 9 -7.60 -7.70 -0.06
N VAL A 10 -8.65 -7.01 -0.52
CA VAL A 10 -8.78 -5.56 -0.35
C VAL A 10 -8.81 -5.16 1.12
N ARG A 11 -9.48 -5.95 1.98
CA ARG A 11 -9.51 -5.71 3.43
C ARG A 11 -8.15 -5.96 4.09
N VAL A 12 -7.42 -6.99 3.68
CA VAL A 12 -6.07 -7.28 4.19
C VAL A 12 -5.11 -6.16 3.77
N GLY A 13 -5.16 -5.74 2.51
CA GLY A 13 -4.37 -4.61 2.01
C GLY A 13 -4.71 -3.31 2.74
N ALA A 14 -5.99 -3.05 3.01
CA ALA A 14 -6.44 -1.90 3.78
C ALA A 14 -5.97 -1.95 5.24
N ALA A 15 -6.03 -3.12 5.88
CA ALA A 15 -5.54 -3.31 7.23
C ALA A 15 -4.02 -3.11 7.33
N TYR A 16 -3.26 -3.62 6.35
CA TYR A 16 -1.82 -3.36 6.26
C TYR A 16 -1.53 -1.87 6.18
N ASP A 17 -2.19 -1.14 5.28
CA ASP A 17 -1.96 0.29 5.10
C ASP A 17 -2.29 1.07 6.39
N VAL A 18 -3.37 0.69 7.09
CA VAL A 18 -3.74 1.30 8.38
C VAL A 18 -2.70 1.02 9.45
N LEU A 19 -2.26 -0.24 9.60
CA LEU A 19 -1.28 -0.61 10.62
C LEU A 19 0.10 0.00 10.36
N ALA A 20 0.52 0.05 9.09
CA ALA A 20 1.78 0.65 8.68
C ALA A 20 1.82 2.17 8.92
N MET A 21 0.68 2.85 8.71
CA MET A 21 0.62 4.32 8.81
C MET A 21 0.11 4.85 10.15
N ALA A 22 -0.56 4.03 10.97
CA ALA A 22 -1.10 4.46 12.27
C ALA A 22 -0.06 5.09 13.21
N PRO A 23 1.19 4.58 13.33
CA PRO A 23 2.20 5.21 14.17
C PRO A 23 2.58 6.63 13.71
N PHE A 24 2.36 6.95 12.43
CA PHE A 24 2.66 8.24 11.84
C PHE A 24 1.50 9.24 11.91
N ALA A 25 0.37 8.89 12.52
CA ALA A 25 -0.80 9.78 12.56
C ALA A 25 -0.69 10.90 13.59
N LEU A 26 0.11 10.70 14.64
CA LEU A 26 0.35 11.66 15.71
C LEU A 26 1.83 12.03 15.77
N PRO A 27 2.19 13.32 15.94
CA PRO A 27 3.60 13.76 15.94
C PRO A 27 4.46 13.01 16.98
N VAL A 28 3.96 12.88 18.22
CA VAL A 28 4.70 12.23 19.31
C VAL A 28 4.99 10.76 18.98
N VAL A 29 4.03 10.04 18.42
CA VAL A 29 4.18 8.63 18.03
C VAL A 29 5.06 8.49 16.80
N SER A 30 5.02 9.46 15.89
CA SER A 30 5.84 9.48 14.67
C SER A 30 7.32 9.53 14.98
N ILE A 31 7.72 10.24 16.04
CA ILE A 31 9.11 10.26 16.51
C ILE A 31 9.58 8.85 16.87
N TRP A 32 8.79 8.11 17.66
CA TRP A 32 9.11 6.73 18.03
C TRP A 32 9.17 5.80 16.82
N ALA A 33 8.21 5.94 15.90
CA ALA A 33 8.16 5.13 14.68
C ALA A 33 9.35 5.43 13.76
N TYR A 34 9.74 6.70 13.63
CA TYR A 34 10.90 7.12 12.85
C TYR A 34 12.20 6.57 13.45
N SER A 35 12.37 6.64 14.78
CA SER A 35 13.51 6.05 15.48
C SER A 35 13.56 4.53 15.34
N LEU A 36 12.41 3.84 15.33
CA LEU A 36 12.35 2.40 15.08
C LEU A 36 12.83 2.05 13.67
N ILE A 37 12.45 2.83 12.66
CA ILE A 37 12.95 2.64 11.28
C ILE A 37 14.46 2.86 11.24
N GLN A 38 14.97 3.91 11.88
CA GLN A 38 16.41 4.16 11.94
C GLN A 38 17.15 3.00 12.64
N TRP A 39 16.59 2.47 13.72
CA TRP A 39 17.16 1.30 14.39
C TRP A 39 17.16 0.06 13.48
N LEU A 40 16.06 -0.20 12.76
CA LEU A 40 15.98 -1.32 11.80
C LEU A 40 16.98 -1.16 10.64
N ASP A 41 17.13 0.04 10.10
CA ASP A 41 18.11 0.35 9.07
C ASP A 41 19.54 0.03 9.52
N HIS A 42 19.88 0.41 10.75
CA HIS A 42 21.17 0.10 11.37
C HIS A 42 21.34 -1.41 11.61
N GLN A 43 20.33 -2.12 12.12
CA GLN A 43 20.38 -3.58 12.32
C GLN A 43 20.54 -4.36 11.00
N LEU A 44 20.01 -3.83 9.91
CA LEU A 44 20.15 -4.42 8.58
C LEU A 44 21.48 -4.05 7.88
N GLY A 45 22.30 -3.20 8.52
CA GLY A 45 23.62 -2.79 8.01
C GLY A 45 23.57 -1.82 6.84
N PHE A 46 22.48 -1.06 6.70
CA PHE A 46 22.37 -0.05 5.64
C PHE A 46 23.04 1.28 6.02
N ASP A 47 23.03 1.64 7.31
CA ASP A 47 23.64 2.85 7.87
C ASP A 47 23.31 4.13 7.09
N SER A 48 22.03 4.25 6.72
CA SER A 48 21.53 5.34 5.89
C SER A 48 21.48 6.65 6.67
N PRO A 49 21.64 7.80 6.00
CA PRO A 49 21.50 9.10 6.66
C PRO A 49 20.03 9.39 6.99
N PHE A 50 19.72 9.58 8.27
CA PHE A 50 18.41 10.05 8.74
C PHE A 50 18.52 11.49 9.23
N SER A 51 17.72 12.38 8.64
CA SER A 51 17.62 13.78 9.06
C SER A 51 16.55 13.94 10.14
N THR A 52 16.75 14.93 11.02
CA THR A 52 15.69 15.34 11.94
C THR A 52 14.51 15.90 11.15
N LEU A 53 13.30 15.42 11.45
CA LEU A 53 12.07 15.95 10.87
C LEU A 53 11.76 17.31 11.48
N ASP A 54 11.83 18.37 10.69
CA ASP A 54 11.34 19.69 11.11
C ASP A 54 9.80 19.67 11.26
N PRO A 55 9.19 20.65 11.95
CA PRO A 55 7.75 20.66 12.18
C PRO A 55 6.90 20.59 10.90
N THR A 56 7.38 21.15 9.78
CA THR A 56 6.68 21.11 8.49
C THR A 56 6.74 19.71 7.89
N ALA A 57 7.91 19.09 7.84
CA ALA A 57 8.06 17.70 7.39
C ALA A 57 7.24 16.73 8.25
N MET A 58 7.22 16.93 9.57
CA MET A 58 6.40 16.16 10.50
C MET A 58 4.90 16.32 10.18
N PHE A 59 4.43 17.55 9.99
CA PHE A 59 3.03 17.80 9.63
C PHE A 59 2.64 17.12 8.30
N LEU A 60 3.49 17.20 7.28
CA LEU A 60 3.27 16.54 5.98
C LEU A 60 3.24 15.01 6.10
N LEU A 61 4.11 14.44 6.93
CA LEU A 61 4.09 13.02 7.25
C LEU A 61 2.76 12.64 7.95
N ASN A 62 2.32 13.44 8.93
CA ASN A 62 1.08 13.17 9.66
C ASN A 62 -0.17 13.26 8.79
N ILE A 63 -0.30 14.31 7.95
CA ILE A 63 -1.46 14.43 7.06
C ILE A 63 -1.46 13.32 6.00
N GLY A 64 -0.28 12.92 5.51
CA GLY A 64 -0.13 11.75 4.65
C GLY A 64 -0.60 10.47 5.33
N ALA A 65 -0.20 10.24 6.58
CA ALA A 65 -0.65 9.11 7.38
C ALA A 65 -2.18 9.10 7.56
N TRP A 66 -2.79 10.25 7.86
CA TRP A 66 -4.25 10.37 7.97
C TRP A 66 -4.98 10.07 6.66
N ALA A 67 -4.43 10.48 5.52
CA ALA A 67 -4.98 10.11 4.21
C ALA A 67 -5.03 8.59 4.03
N TYR A 68 -3.95 7.88 4.39
CA TYR A 68 -3.91 6.41 4.37
C TYR A 68 -4.86 5.77 5.37
N LEU A 69 -4.99 6.32 6.58
CA LEU A 69 -5.91 5.80 7.61
C LEU A 69 -7.37 5.91 7.18
N VAL A 70 -7.79 7.09 6.72
CA VAL A 70 -9.17 7.32 6.26
C VAL A 70 -9.45 6.46 5.03
N TRP A 71 -8.52 6.41 4.07
CA TRP A 71 -8.67 5.58 2.88
C TRP A 71 -8.72 4.08 3.19
N GLY A 72 -7.85 3.61 4.09
CA GLY A 72 -7.86 2.24 4.58
C GLY A 72 -9.18 1.89 5.28
N PHE A 73 -9.71 2.78 6.11
CA PHE A 73 -11.01 2.58 6.76
C PHE A 73 -12.16 2.46 5.76
N VAL A 74 -12.19 3.32 4.73
CA VAL A 74 -13.19 3.26 3.64
C VAL A 74 -13.12 1.91 2.92
N ARG A 75 -11.93 1.47 2.53
CA ARG A 75 -11.73 0.18 1.84
C ARG A 75 -12.07 -1.01 2.73
N TRP A 76 -11.80 -0.92 4.02
CA TRP A 76 -12.10 -1.98 4.97
C TRP A 76 -13.62 -2.14 5.17
N ARG A 77 -14.34 -1.02 5.33
CA ARG A 77 -15.79 -0.97 5.53
C ARG A 77 -16.57 -1.40 4.28
N ALA A 78 -16.21 -0.85 3.12
CA ALA A 78 -16.92 -1.03 1.86
C ALA A 78 -15.94 -1.33 0.70
N PRO A 79 -15.36 -2.55 0.63
CA PRO A 79 -14.47 -2.93 -0.46
C PRO A 79 -15.24 -3.00 -1.77
N THR A 80 -14.75 -2.30 -2.80
CA THR A 80 -15.28 -2.35 -4.17
C THR A 80 -14.16 -2.68 -5.16
N ARG A 81 -14.51 -3.14 -6.36
CA ARG A 81 -13.52 -3.40 -7.42
C ARG A 81 -12.76 -2.13 -7.84
N GLU A 82 -13.43 -0.99 -7.82
CA GLU A 82 -12.80 0.29 -8.13
C GLU A 82 -11.77 0.67 -7.05
N HIS A 83 -12.12 0.47 -5.78
CA HIS A 83 -11.19 0.66 -4.67
C HIS A 83 -9.94 -0.24 -4.79
N ALA A 84 -10.10 -1.48 -5.26
CA ALA A 84 -8.97 -2.38 -5.49
C ALA A 84 -8.02 -1.87 -6.58
N ARG A 85 -8.55 -1.34 -7.70
CA ARG A 85 -7.73 -0.80 -8.80
C ARG A 85 -7.00 0.48 -8.39
N LEU A 86 -7.70 1.40 -7.72
CA LEU A 86 -7.11 2.64 -7.22
C LEU A 86 -6.05 2.35 -6.15
N SER A 87 -6.32 1.37 -5.28
CA SER A 87 -5.34 0.87 -4.29
C SER A 87 -4.10 0.31 -4.98
N ALA A 88 -4.25 -0.53 -5.99
CA ALA A 88 -3.12 -1.09 -6.71
C ALA A 88 -2.31 -0.02 -7.45
N LEU A 89 -2.97 0.97 -8.06
CA LEU A 89 -2.31 2.13 -8.66
C LEU A 89 -1.52 2.93 -7.62
N LEU A 90 -2.13 3.23 -6.47
CA LEU A 90 -1.47 3.94 -5.38
C LEU A 90 -0.22 3.19 -4.90
N ARG A 91 -0.31 1.87 -4.72
CA ARG A 91 0.84 1.02 -4.34
C ARG A 91 1.98 1.11 -5.35
N VAL A 92 1.68 1.07 -6.66
CA VAL A 92 2.70 1.25 -7.70
C VAL A 92 3.34 2.62 -7.62
N ILE A 93 2.56 3.69 -7.44
CA ILE A 93 3.08 5.05 -7.25
C ILE A 93 4.00 5.10 -6.03
N VAL A 94 3.61 4.50 -4.91
CA VAL A 94 4.43 4.48 -3.70
C VAL A 94 5.75 3.75 -3.92
N VAL A 95 5.73 2.59 -4.58
CA VAL A 95 6.96 1.85 -4.91
C VAL A 95 7.89 2.70 -5.77
N VAL A 96 7.36 3.40 -6.78
CA VAL A 96 8.15 4.33 -7.60
C VAL A 96 8.75 5.45 -6.75
N LEU A 97 7.97 6.07 -5.86
CA LEU A 97 8.46 7.13 -4.97
C LEU A 97 9.50 6.60 -3.97
N GLN A 98 9.38 5.36 -3.50
CA GLN A 98 10.38 4.72 -2.64
C GLN A 98 11.70 4.51 -3.39
N VAL A 99 11.66 4.06 -4.65
CA VAL A 99 12.85 3.94 -5.49
C VAL A 99 13.52 5.31 -5.68
N VAL A 100 12.73 6.36 -5.97
CA VAL A 100 13.23 7.73 -6.09
C VAL A 100 13.88 8.19 -4.77
N ALA A 101 13.22 7.97 -3.63
CA ALA A 101 13.76 8.35 -2.32
C ALA A 101 15.08 7.64 -2.00
N VAL A 102 15.15 6.32 -2.24
CA VAL A 102 16.37 5.54 -2.02
C VAL A 102 17.49 5.97 -2.96
N SER A 103 17.17 6.29 -4.22
CA SER A 103 18.17 6.85 -5.15
C SER A 103 18.71 8.21 -4.69
N GLY A 104 17.95 8.94 -3.86
CA GLY A 104 18.33 10.20 -3.22
C GLY A 104 19.04 10.03 -1.87
N GLY A 105 19.33 8.80 -1.44
CA GLY A 105 20.03 8.51 -0.18
C GLY A 105 19.13 8.11 0.99
N ALA A 106 17.82 7.91 0.77
CA ALA A 106 16.96 7.34 1.80
C ALA A 106 17.27 5.86 2.05
N SER A 107 16.80 5.35 3.18
CA SER A 107 17.05 3.97 3.60
C SER A 107 16.55 2.91 2.61
N PRO A 108 17.40 1.93 2.21
CA PRO A 108 16.98 0.77 1.43
C PRO A 108 15.89 -0.07 2.09
N PHE A 109 15.71 0.04 3.41
CA PHE A 109 14.59 -0.58 4.14
C PHE A 109 13.22 -0.20 3.53
N LEU A 110 13.10 0.99 2.94
CA LEU A 110 11.88 1.41 2.24
C LEU A 110 11.51 0.44 1.10
N LEU A 111 12.48 -0.18 0.43
CA LEU A 111 12.23 -1.14 -0.64
C LEU A 111 11.74 -2.49 -0.12
N VAL A 112 12.07 -2.87 1.12
CA VAL A 112 11.49 -4.04 1.78
C VAL A 112 9.98 -3.83 1.95
N LEU A 113 9.56 -2.65 2.39
CA LEU A 113 8.15 -2.26 2.44
C LEU A 113 7.55 -2.17 1.04
N GLY A 114 8.33 -1.70 0.05
CA GLY A 114 7.94 -1.66 -1.35
C GLY A 114 7.64 -3.04 -1.95
N ALA A 115 8.42 -4.05 -1.58
CA ALA A 115 8.17 -5.44 -2.01
C ALA A 115 6.81 -5.94 -1.50
N VAL A 116 6.45 -5.65 -0.24
CA VAL A 116 5.12 -5.97 0.30
C VAL A 116 4.02 -5.27 -0.49
N GLN A 117 4.22 -3.99 -0.82
CA GLN A 117 3.25 -3.23 -1.63
C GLN A 117 3.11 -3.78 -3.04
N LEU A 118 4.19 -4.21 -3.67
CA LEU A 118 4.16 -4.80 -5.00
C LEU A 118 3.37 -6.12 -5.00
N VAL A 119 3.60 -6.99 -4.00
CA VAL A 119 2.83 -8.23 -3.83
C VAL A 119 1.34 -7.92 -3.69
N LEU A 120 0.97 -6.97 -2.84
CA LEU A 120 -0.43 -6.57 -2.67
C LEU A 120 -1.02 -5.96 -3.95
N ALA A 121 -0.25 -5.14 -4.68
CA ALA A 121 -0.69 -4.58 -5.95
C ALA A 121 -0.98 -5.67 -7.00
N VAL A 122 -0.10 -6.67 -7.11
CA VAL A 122 -0.29 -7.82 -7.99
C VAL A 122 -1.52 -8.62 -7.58
N LEU A 123 -1.74 -8.86 -6.29
CA LEU A 123 -2.93 -9.57 -5.80
C LEU A 123 -4.24 -8.80 -6.09
N GLU A 124 -4.23 -7.48 -5.91
CA GLU A 124 -5.36 -6.60 -6.21
C GLU A 124 -5.65 -6.53 -7.73
N PHE A 125 -4.62 -6.52 -8.59
CA PHE A 125 -4.76 -6.53 -10.07
C PHE A 125 -5.14 -7.90 -10.65
N SER A 126 -4.46 -8.97 -10.24
CA SER A 126 -4.58 -10.31 -10.84
C SER A 126 -5.99 -10.89 -10.72
N HIS A 127 -6.68 -10.64 -9.60
CA HIS A 127 -8.08 -11.05 -9.46
C HIS A 127 -9.03 -10.26 -10.38
N GLY A 128 -8.74 -8.99 -10.67
CA GLY A 128 -9.51 -8.19 -11.63
C GLY A 128 -9.40 -8.68 -13.08
N LEU A 129 -8.28 -9.34 -13.43
CA LEU A 129 -8.06 -9.99 -14.72
C LEU A 129 -8.73 -11.37 -14.79
N PHE A 130 -8.71 -12.14 -13.70
CA PHE A 130 -9.31 -13.47 -13.64
C PHE A 130 -10.83 -13.44 -13.84
N GLU A 131 -11.56 -12.51 -13.20
CA GLU A 131 -13.01 -12.39 -13.40
C GLU A 131 -13.39 -11.84 -14.79
N ARG A 132 -12.56 -10.97 -15.39
CA ARG A 132 -12.75 -10.51 -16.78
C ARG A 132 -12.64 -11.65 -17.79
N ASN A 133 -11.76 -12.62 -17.53
CA ASN A 133 -11.60 -13.80 -18.38
C ASN A 133 -12.72 -14.82 -18.19
N VAL A 134 -13.29 -14.93 -16.98
CA VAL A 134 -14.45 -15.80 -16.71
C VAL A 134 -15.75 -15.21 -17.26
N ALA A 135 -15.89 -13.87 -17.29
CA ALA A 135 -17.09 -13.18 -17.75
C ALA A 135 -17.20 -13.03 -19.28
N LYS A 136 -16.25 -13.53 -20.09
CA LYS A 136 -16.47 -13.68 -21.53
C LYS A 136 -17.37 -14.91 -21.74
N PRO A 137 -18.64 -14.74 -22.17
CA PRO A 137 -19.39 -15.89 -22.65
C PRO A 137 -18.70 -16.37 -23.91
N THR A 138 -18.47 -17.67 -24.00
CA THR A 138 -18.14 -18.38 -25.23
C THR A 138 -19.22 -18.06 -26.28
N GLN A 139 -19.02 -16.99 -27.07
CA GLN A 139 -19.75 -16.73 -28.30
C GLN A 139 -19.24 -17.72 -29.36
N GLN A 140 -19.54 -19.00 -29.17
CA GLN A 140 -19.32 -20.04 -30.15
C GLN A 140 -20.48 -21.03 -30.02
N GLY A 141 -21.36 -21.02 -31.03
CA GLY A 141 -22.45 -22.01 -31.14
C GLY A 141 -23.86 -21.45 -31.30
N ALA A 142 -24.06 -20.32 -31.98
CA ALA A 142 -25.40 -19.93 -32.43
C ALA A 142 -25.36 -19.32 -33.84
N ARG A 143 -24.92 -20.13 -34.81
CA ARG A 143 -25.34 -19.99 -36.21
C ARG A 143 -25.60 -21.38 -36.77
N SER A 144 -26.81 -21.87 -36.49
CA SER A 144 -27.50 -22.82 -37.36
C SER A 144 -27.95 -22.09 -38.62
N SER A 145 -27.51 -22.55 -39.77
CA SER A 145 -28.19 -22.38 -41.06
C SER A 145 -28.00 -23.65 -41.85
#